data_AF-A0A529LZ17-F1
#
_entry.id   AF-A0A529LZ17-F1
#
_cell.length_a   1.000
_cell.length_b   1.000
_cell.length_c   1.000
_cell.angle_alpha   90.00
_cell.angle_beta   90.00
_cell.angle_gamma   90.00
#
_symmetry.space_group_name_H-M   'P 1'
#
loop_
_entity.id
_entity.type
_entity.pdbx_description
1 polymer ?
#
loop_
_entity_poly.entity_id
_entity_poly.type
_entity_poly.pdbx_seq_one_letter_code
_entity_poly.pdbx_strand_id
1 'polypeptide(L)'
;RMIDPEFAFYGPIAFDVGMLLANFWMAFFSQRGHEEKGSRDSMRAYLLGVTAETWATFRAEFSHLWRTERTGMLYQKSLFEDQGDRLGSEQALDHILHSIWTDLLGFAGIEVHRRILGLAHNADFETIADQDLRARCEAKALRFGRHIAVNRRRIHSIDEVNNLAALIEQEN
;
A
#
# COMPACT_ATOMS: atom_id res chain seq x y z
N ARG A 1 4.70 17.50 -3.84
CA ARG A 1 3.42 18.17 -4.16
C ARG A 1 2.52 17.13 -4.82
N MET A 2 1.32 16.90 -4.30
CA MET A 2 0.30 16.09 -4.98
C MET A 2 -0.35 16.92 -6.08
N ILE A 3 -0.66 16.29 -7.21
CA ILE A 3 -1.26 16.92 -8.39
C ILE A 3 -2.40 16.04 -8.92
N ASP A 4 -3.22 16.60 -9.82
CA ASP A 4 -4.22 15.89 -10.61
C ASP A 4 -5.33 15.15 -9.83
N PRO A 5 -6.09 15.83 -8.93
CA PRO A 5 -7.18 15.22 -8.19
C PRO A 5 -8.49 15.12 -8.99
N GLU A 6 -8.43 14.93 -10.32
CA GLU A 6 -9.63 14.97 -11.18
C GLU A 6 -10.64 13.84 -10.88
N PHE A 7 -10.18 12.75 -10.26
CA PHE A 7 -11.01 11.64 -9.79
C PHE A 7 -11.49 11.79 -8.35
N ALA A 8 -11.40 12.97 -7.74
CA ALA A 8 -11.82 13.17 -6.34
C ALA A 8 -13.34 13.03 -6.17
N PHE A 9 -13.74 12.12 -5.28
CA PHE A 9 -15.11 11.97 -4.80
C PHE A 9 -15.12 11.43 -3.36
N TYR A 10 -16.29 11.35 -2.73
CA TYR A 10 -16.44 10.71 -1.42
C TYR A 10 -16.32 9.19 -1.57
N GLY A 11 -15.11 8.67 -1.37
CA GLY A 11 -14.79 7.25 -1.48
C GLY A 11 -14.15 6.67 -0.20
N PRO A 12 -13.75 5.39 -0.25
CA PRO A 12 -13.06 4.74 0.85
C PRO A 12 -11.69 5.39 1.11
N ILE A 13 -11.41 5.80 2.36
CA ILE A 13 -10.14 6.43 2.77
C ILE A 13 -8.93 5.58 2.38
N ALA A 14 -9.08 4.25 2.44
CA ALA A 14 -8.03 3.29 2.14
C ALA A 14 -7.60 3.27 0.66
N PHE A 15 -8.41 3.83 -0.25
CA PHE A 15 -8.13 3.79 -1.69
C PHE A 15 -6.82 4.50 -2.04
N ASP A 16 -6.65 5.75 -1.62
CA ASP A 16 -5.49 6.56 -1.99
C ASP A 16 -4.18 5.98 -1.44
N VAL A 17 -4.21 5.51 -0.18
CA VAL A 17 -3.05 4.84 0.44
C VAL A 17 -2.73 3.54 -0.31
N GLY A 18 -3.75 2.76 -0.65
CA GLY A 18 -3.59 1.54 -1.44
C GLY A 18 -2.99 1.79 -2.82
N MET A 19 -3.47 2.81 -3.54
CA MET A 19 -2.93 3.20 -4.85
C MET A 19 -1.45 3.60 -4.74
N LEU A 20 -1.10 4.41 -3.74
CA LEU A 20 0.27 4.88 -3.55
C LEU A 20 1.22 3.71 -3.28
N LEU A 21 0.88 2.83 -2.33
CA LEU A 21 1.73 1.70 -1.97
C LEU A 21 1.83 0.68 -3.11
N ALA A 22 0.75 0.45 -3.87
CA ALA A 22 0.77 -0.38 -5.08
C ALA A 22 1.84 0.07 -6.07
N ASN A 23 1.95 1.37 -6.31
CA ASN A 23 2.96 1.92 -7.23
C ASN A 23 4.38 1.71 -6.70
N PHE A 24 4.63 1.82 -5.39
CA PHE A 24 5.94 1.50 -4.82
C PHE A 24 6.29 0.01 -4.97
N TRP A 25 5.34 -0.90 -4.75
CA TRP A 25 5.58 -2.33 -4.98
C TRP A 25 5.76 -2.68 -6.45
N MET A 26 5.01 -2.07 -7.37
CA MET A 26 5.24 -2.26 -8.82
C MET A 26 6.62 -1.76 -9.23
N ALA A 27 7.02 -0.57 -8.75
CA ALA A 27 8.37 -0.07 -8.95
C ALA A 27 9.41 -1.03 -8.37
N PHE A 28 9.16 -1.66 -7.21
CA PHE A 28 10.06 -2.66 -6.64
C PHE A 28 10.22 -3.88 -7.57
N PHE A 29 9.12 -4.44 -8.07
CA PHE A 29 9.15 -5.61 -8.97
C PHE A 29 9.74 -5.30 -10.34
N SER A 30 9.67 -4.05 -10.82
CA SER A 30 10.26 -3.66 -12.09
C SER A 30 11.78 -3.54 -12.04
N GLN A 31 12.40 -3.38 -10.85
CA GLN A 31 13.82 -3.02 -10.74
C GLN A 31 14.77 -4.01 -11.44
N ARG A 32 14.44 -5.30 -11.48
CA ARG A 32 15.25 -6.31 -12.19
C ARG A 32 15.31 -6.07 -13.70
N GLY A 33 14.24 -5.50 -14.27
CA GLY A 33 14.19 -5.07 -15.67
C GLY A 33 15.09 -3.88 -15.99
N HIS A 34 15.64 -3.19 -14.97
CA HIS A 34 16.39 -1.94 -15.10
C HIS A 34 17.86 -2.08 -14.66
N GLU A 35 18.42 -3.30 -14.67
CA GLU A 35 19.77 -3.60 -14.19
C GLU A 35 20.88 -3.46 -15.26
N GLU A 36 20.56 -2.93 -16.45
CA GLU A 36 21.54 -2.71 -17.54
C GLU A 36 22.76 -1.90 -17.10
N LYS A 37 22.57 -0.98 -16.14
CA LYS A 37 23.62 -0.09 -15.60
C LYS A 37 24.15 -0.56 -14.24
N GLY A 38 23.90 -1.82 -13.87
CA GLY A 38 24.34 -2.43 -12.62
C GLY A 38 23.20 -2.77 -11.67
N SER A 39 23.57 -3.36 -10.53
CA SER A 39 22.63 -3.83 -9.52
C SER A 39 21.69 -2.70 -9.04
N ARG A 40 20.43 -3.07 -8.85
CA ARG A 40 19.37 -2.21 -8.30
C ARG A 40 18.98 -2.62 -6.87
N ASP A 41 19.82 -3.38 -6.16
CA ASP A 41 19.55 -3.86 -4.80
C ASP A 41 19.27 -2.71 -3.81
N SER A 42 20.07 -1.65 -3.87
CA SER A 42 19.87 -0.48 -3.01
C SER A 42 18.56 0.23 -3.29
N MET A 43 18.12 0.29 -4.55
CA MET A 43 16.82 0.85 -4.93
C MET A 43 15.68 -0.04 -4.44
N ARG A 44 15.79 -1.37 -4.60
CA ARG A 44 14.80 -2.32 -4.06
C ARG A 44 14.64 -2.16 -2.56
N ALA A 45 15.75 -2.11 -1.81
CA ALA A 45 15.74 -1.88 -0.37
C ALA A 45 15.11 -0.53 0.00
N TYR A 46 15.46 0.53 -0.74
CA TYR A 46 14.87 1.86 -0.57
C TYR A 46 13.35 1.84 -0.77
N LEU A 47 12.84 1.22 -1.83
CA LEU A 47 11.39 1.16 -2.12
C LEU A 47 10.60 0.43 -1.03
N LEU A 48 11.12 -0.67 -0.49
CA LEU A 48 10.51 -1.35 0.66
C LEU A 48 10.54 -0.47 1.91
N GLY A 49 11.64 0.25 2.14
CA GLY A 49 11.77 1.21 3.24
C GLY A 49 10.76 2.36 3.14
N VAL A 50 10.62 2.96 1.96
CA VAL A 50 9.63 4.03 1.69
C VAL A 50 8.21 3.52 1.93
N THR A 51 7.90 2.30 1.53
CA THR A 51 6.59 1.68 1.75
C THR A 51 6.29 1.55 3.25
N ALA A 52 7.26 1.05 4.03
CA ALA A 52 7.13 0.91 5.48
C ALA A 52 6.99 2.28 6.18
N GLU A 53 7.84 3.25 5.83
CA GLU A 53 7.82 4.60 6.40
C GLU A 53 6.53 5.35 6.07
N THR A 54 6.02 5.20 4.84
CA THR A 54 4.75 5.82 4.41
C THR A 54 3.60 5.33 5.27
N TRP A 55 3.48 4.01 5.46
CA TRP A 55 2.42 3.44 6.30
C TRP A 55 2.56 3.82 7.77
N ALA A 56 3.80 3.80 8.31
CA ALA A 56 4.05 4.19 9.69
C ALA A 56 3.67 5.66 9.94
N THR A 57 4.07 6.56 9.04
CA THR A 57 3.74 7.99 9.10
C THR A 57 2.23 8.22 9.00
N PHE A 58 1.55 7.53 8.06
CA PHE A 58 0.10 7.61 7.95
C PHE A 58 -0.61 7.21 9.25
N ARG A 59 -0.23 6.07 9.84
CA ARG A 59 -0.81 5.62 11.12
C ARG A 59 -0.56 6.60 12.25
N ALA A 60 0.65 7.14 12.35
CA ALA A 60 1.02 8.08 13.39
C ALA A 60 0.20 9.37 13.28
N GLU A 61 0.11 9.94 12.08
CA GLU A 61 -0.62 11.18 11.83
C GLU A 61 -2.14 10.99 11.98
N PHE A 62 -2.70 9.91 11.42
CA PHE A 62 -4.12 9.58 11.60
C PHE A 62 -4.47 9.43 13.08
N SER A 63 -3.62 8.75 13.85
CA SER A 63 -3.81 8.58 15.30
C SER A 63 -3.67 9.89 16.06
N HIS A 64 -2.78 10.78 15.62
CA HIS A 64 -2.63 12.11 16.20
C HIS A 64 -3.93 12.90 16.01
N LEU A 65 -4.40 13.03 14.77
CA LEU A 65 -5.63 13.75 14.42
C LEU A 65 -6.88 13.15 15.07
N TRP A 66 -6.94 11.82 15.23
CA TRP A 66 -8.01 11.16 15.99
C TRP A 66 -8.08 11.66 17.43
N ARG A 67 -6.94 11.85 18.09
CA ARG A 67 -6.87 12.26 19.50
C ARG A 67 -7.09 13.76 19.68
N THR A 68 -6.63 14.57 18.73
CA THR A 68 -6.65 16.03 18.86
C THR A 68 -7.87 16.66 18.18
N GLU A 69 -8.18 16.27 16.95
CA GLU A 69 -9.09 16.99 16.04
C GLU A 69 -10.44 16.29 15.78
N ARG A 70 -10.71 15.15 16.42
CA ARG A 70 -11.96 14.38 16.18
C ARG A 70 -13.21 15.15 16.63
N THR A 71 -13.93 15.68 15.65
CA THR A 71 -15.17 16.50 15.80
C THR A 71 -16.36 15.98 14.96
N GLY A 72 -16.18 14.87 14.23
CA GLY A 72 -17.21 14.27 13.38
C GLY A 72 -18.35 13.59 14.16
N MET A 73 -19.42 13.23 13.45
CA MET A 73 -20.58 12.57 14.06
C MET A 73 -20.32 11.13 14.51
N LEU A 74 -19.36 10.45 13.88
CA LEU A 74 -18.95 9.08 14.23
C LEU A 74 -17.84 9.13 15.28
N TYR A 75 -17.91 8.20 16.24
CA TYR A 75 -16.95 8.10 17.35
C TYR A 75 -16.79 9.44 18.05
N GLN A 76 -17.83 10.00 18.67
CA GLN A 76 -17.75 11.31 19.35
C GLN A 76 -17.01 11.22 20.69
N LYS A 77 -16.38 12.31 21.13
CA LYS A 77 -15.65 12.37 22.42
C LYS A 77 -16.58 12.12 23.62
N SER A 78 -17.86 12.50 23.46
CA SER A 78 -18.93 12.25 24.42
C SER A 78 -19.18 10.78 24.73
N LEU A 79 -18.82 9.87 23.83
CA LEU A 79 -18.95 8.42 24.01
C LEU A 79 -17.77 7.79 24.75
N PHE A 80 -16.62 8.48 24.81
CA PHE A 80 -15.36 7.93 25.32
C PHE A 80 -14.68 8.88 26.31
N GLU A 81 -13.91 9.86 25.83
CA GLU A 81 -13.07 10.72 26.66
C GLU A 81 -13.87 11.48 27.72
N ASP A 82 -15.04 11.99 27.38
CA ASP A 82 -15.89 12.74 28.33
C ASP A 82 -16.49 11.81 29.41
N GLN A 83 -16.53 10.50 29.14
CA GLN A 83 -16.89 9.45 30.12
C GLN A 83 -15.67 8.91 30.87
N GLY A 84 -14.46 9.40 30.57
CA GLY A 84 -13.20 8.85 31.09
C GLY A 84 -12.75 7.54 30.45
N ASP A 85 -13.41 7.05 29.39
CA ASP A 85 -13.07 5.80 28.72
C ASP A 85 -12.04 5.99 27.60
N ARG A 86 -10.79 6.29 28.01
CA ARG A 86 -9.68 6.43 27.07
C ARG A 86 -9.35 5.12 26.35
N LEU A 87 -9.51 3.97 27.02
CA LEU A 87 -9.22 2.66 26.46
C LEU A 87 -10.17 2.34 25.29
N GLY A 88 -11.46 2.61 25.45
CA GLY A 88 -12.46 2.45 24.39
C GLY A 88 -12.17 3.31 23.15
N SER A 89 -11.72 4.56 23.34
CA SER A 89 -11.33 5.43 22.22
C SER A 89 -10.14 4.88 21.42
N GLU A 90 -9.10 4.38 22.11
CA GLU A 90 -7.93 3.78 21.46
C GLU A 90 -8.28 2.46 20.78
N GLN A 91 -9.16 1.65 21.37
CA GLN A 91 -9.68 0.45 20.71
C GLN A 91 -10.44 0.81 19.44
N ALA A 92 -11.31 1.82 19.47
CA ALA A 92 -12.05 2.26 18.29
C ALA A 92 -11.12 2.76 17.18
N LEU A 93 -10.07 3.52 17.53
CA LEU A 93 -9.02 3.93 16.60
C LEU A 93 -8.32 2.73 15.96
N ASP A 94 -7.93 1.73 16.76
CA ASP A 94 -7.26 0.53 16.26
C ASP A 94 -8.15 -0.26 15.27
N HIS A 95 -9.45 -0.38 15.56
CA HIS A 95 -10.41 -1.00 14.63
C HIS A 95 -10.50 -0.25 13.30
N ILE A 96 -10.49 1.09 13.32
CA ILE A 96 -10.50 1.91 12.10
C ILE A 96 -9.22 1.73 11.30
N LEU A 97 -8.05 1.82 11.96
CA LEU A 97 -6.76 1.62 11.29
C LEU A 97 -6.63 0.20 10.71
N HIS A 98 -7.16 -0.81 11.41
CA HIS A 98 -7.19 -2.19 10.91
C HIS A 98 -8.12 -2.35 9.70
N SER A 99 -9.28 -1.67 9.69
CA SER A 99 -10.17 -1.65 8.52
C SER A 99 -9.50 -0.98 7.32
N ILE A 100 -8.85 0.17 7.53
CA ILE A 100 -8.10 0.88 6.49
C ILE A 100 -6.99 -0.02 5.94
N TRP A 101 -6.23 -0.68 6.81
CA TRP A 101 -5.19 -1.64 6.43
C TRP A 101 -5.74 -2.79 5.58
N THR A 102 -6.85 -3.38 6.00
CA THR A 102 -7.45 -4.50 5.26
C THR A 102 -7.91 -4.05 3.88
N ASP A 103 -8.59 -2.91 3.77
CA ASP A 103 -9.13 -2.42 2.51
C ASP A 103 -8.03 -1.93 1.57
N LEU A 104 -6.98 -1.27 2.07
CA LEU A 104 -5.89 -0.76 1.24
C LEU A 104 -5.14 -1.90 0.55
N LEU A 105 -4.96 -3.05 1.20
CA LEU A 105 -4.34 -4.23 0.57
C LEU A 105 -5.20 -4.79 -0.56
N GLY A 106 -6.53 -4.73 -0.41
CA GLY A 106 -7.48 -5.07 -1.46
C GLY A 106 -7.32 -4.15 -2.67
N PHE A 107 -7.37 -2.84 -2.46
CA PHE A 107 -7.20 -1.84 -3.52
C PHE A 107 -5.82 -1.94 -4.17
N ALA A 108 -4.76 -2.10 -3.38
CA ALA A 108 -3.40 -2.20 -3.90
C ALA A 108 -3.23 -3.42 -4.81
N GLY A 109 -3.72 -4.60 -4.39
CA GLY A 109 -3.61 -5.80 -5.20
C GLY A 109 -4.40 -5.73 -6.51
N ILE A 110 -5.57 -5.07 -6.49
CA ILE A 110 -6.37 -4.82 -7.70
C ILE A 110 -5.68 -3.80 -8.62
N GLU A 111 -5.06 -2.75 -8.08
CA GLU A 111 -4.32 -1.78 -8.89
C GLU A 111 -3.14 -2.41 -9.61
N VAL A 112 -2.39 -3.29 -8.94
CA VAL A 112 -1.31 -4.07 -9.59
C VAL A 112 -1.85 -4.86 -10.78
N HIS A 113 -3.00 -5.53 -10.63
CA HIS A 113 -3.61 -6.27 -11.75
C HIS A 113 -4.07 -5.34 -12.87
N ARG A 114 -4.73 -4.23 -12.50
CA ARG A 114 -5.24 -3.25 -13.46
C ARG A 114 -4.11 -2.63 -14.29
N ARG A 115 -2.95 -2.37 -13.69
CA ARG A 115 -1.81 -1.77 -14.41
C ARG A 115 -1.06 -2.73 -15.31
N ILE A 116 -1.13 -4.04 -15.06
CA ILE A 116 -0.42 -5.03 -15.86
C ILE A 116 -1.32 -5.65 -16.94
N LEU A 117 -2.61 -5.88 -16.62
CA LEU A 117 -3.54 -6.59 -17.51
C LEU A 117 -4.65 -5.67 -18.09
N GLY A 118 -4.77 -4.44 -17.59
CA GLY A 118 -5.79 -3.49 -18.02
C GLY A 118 -5.32 -2.58 -19.16
N LEU A 119 -6.11 -1.57 -19.48
CA LEU A 119 -5.81 -0.67 -20.60
C LEU A 119 -4.65 0.30 -20.33
N ALA A 120 -4.50 0.75 -19.08
CA ALA A 120 -3.58 1.81 -18.71
C ALA A 120 -2.38 1.24 -17.94
N HIS A 121 -1.30 0.96 -18.67
CA HIS A 121 -0.08 0.40 -18.11
C HIS A 121 0.75 1.47 -17.37
N ASN A 122 1.79 1.06 -16.65
CA ASN A 122 2.77 2.00 -16.06
C ASN A 122 4.13 1.91 -16.76
N ALA A 123 4.87 3.02 -16.73
CA ALA A 123 6.16 3.12 -17.39
C ALA A 123 7.22 2.20 -16.75
N ASP A 124 7.08 1.87 -15.48
CA ASP A 124 8.00 0.99 -14.74
C ASP A 124 8.21 -0.35 -15.47
N PHE A 125 7.14 -0.96 -16.00
CA PHE A 125 7.22 -2.18 -16.79
C PHE A 125 7.38 -1.90 -18.28
N GLU A 126 6.65 -0.93 -18.84
CA GLU A 126 6.65 -0.69 -20.30
C GLU A 126 8.01 -0.23 -20.86
N THR A 127 8.87 0.35 -20.03
CA THR A 127 10.22 0.77 -20.44
C THR A 127 11.25 -0.37 -20.47
N ILE A 128 10.90 -1.56 -19.98
CA ILE A 128 11.75 -2.76 -20.06
C ILE A 128 11.67 -3.30 -21.50
N ALA A 129 12.76 -3.18 -22.26
CA ALA A 129 12.79 -3.53 -23.68
C ALA A 129 12.73 -5.05 -23.95
N ASP A 130 13.37 -5.85 -23.11
CA ASP A 130 13.30 -7.32 -23.17
C ASP A 130 11.92 -7.79 -22.70
N GLN A 131 11.14 -8.32 -23.64
CA GLN A 131 9.77 -8.78 -23.38
C GLN A 131 9.71 -9.96 -22.41
N ASP A 132 10.66 -10.89 -22.47
CA ASP A 132 10.70 -12.05 -21.57
C ASP A 132 11.07 -11.59 -20.15
N LEU A 133 12.00 -10.64 -20.03
CA LEU A 133 12.34 -10.04 -18.74
C LEU A 133 11.19 -9.23 -18.15
N ARG A 134 10.50 -8.45 -18.98
CA ARG A 134 9.31 -7.69 -18.58
C ARG A 134 8.21 -8.64 -18.07
N ALA A 135 7.89 -9.67 -18.84
CA ALA A 135 6.87 -10.66 -18.47
C ALA A 135 7.21 -11.37 -17.14
N ARG A 136 8.48 -11.66 -16.87
CA ARG A 136 8.91 -12.21 -15.56
C ARG A 136 8.67 -11.24 -14.40
N CYS A 137 8.96 -9.95 -14.60
CA CYS A 137 8.73 -8.92 -13.57
C CYS A 137 7.22 -8.72 -13.31
N GLU A 138 6.43 -8.63 -14.38
CA GLU A 138 4.98 -8.53 -14.33
C GLU A 138 4.33 -9.74 -13.64
N ALA A 139 4.76 -10.96 -13.99
CA ALA A 139 4.25 -12.19 -13.37
C ALA A 139 4.48 -12.20 -11.85
N LYS A 140 5.65 -11.76 -11.38
CA LYS A 140 5.95 -11.62 -9.95
C LYS A 140 5.03 -10.59 -9.28
N ALA A 141 4.87 -9.42 -9.89
CA ALA A 141 3.95 -8.39 -9.39
C ALA A 141 2.50 -8.89 -9.34
N LEU A 142 2.00 -9.59 -10.36
CA LEU A 142 0.66 -10.19 -10.38
C LEU A 142 0.48 -11.22 -9.28
N ARG A 143 1.45 -12.12 -9.06
CA ARG A 143 1.42 -13.11 -7.97
C ARG A 143 1.33 -12.42 -6.62
N PHE A 144 2.13 -11.39 -6.40
CA PHE A 144 2.10 -10.56 -5.20
C PHE A 144 0.75 -9.86 -5.02
N GLY A 145 0.27 -9.14 -6.05
CA GLY A 145 -1.00 -8.42 -6.03
C GLY A 145 -2.18 -9.33 -5.69
N ARG A 146 -2.19 -10.56 -6.24
CA ARG A 146 -3.23 -11.54 -5.99
C ARG A 146 -3.17 -12.00 -4.54
N HIS A 147 -1.96 -12.27 -4.04
CA HIS A 147 -1.77 -12.71 -2.67
C HIS A 147 -2.29 -11.66 -1.69
N ILE A 148 -1.89 -10.40 -1.83
CA ILE A 148 -2.32 -9.35 -0.90
C ILE A 148 -3.82 -9.07 -1.02
N ALA A 149 -4.41 -9.11 -2.23
CA ALA A 149 -5.84 -8.88 -2.40
C ALA A 149 -6.70 -10.00 -1.78
N VAL A 150 -6.33 -11.26 -2.04
CA VAL A 150 -7.10 -12.44 -1.60
C VAL A 150 -6.90 -12.70 -0.11
N ASN A 151 -5.66 -12.56 0.39
CA ASN A 151 -5.31 -12.88 1.77
C ASN A 151 -5.28 -11.67 2.70
N ARG A 152 -5.71 -10.47 2.27
CA ARG A 152 -5.65 -9.21 3.04
C ARG A 152 -6.05 -9.28 4.51
N ARG A 153 -7.03 -10.13 4.86
CA ARG A 153 -7.52 -10.32 6.24
C ARG A 153 -6.58 -11.12 7.14
N ARG A 154 -5.53 -11.73 6.58
CA ARG A 154 -4.54 -12.58 7.27
C ARG A 154 -3.14 -11.97 7.26
N ILE A 155 -3.02 -10.74 6.76
CA ILE A 155 -1.77 -9.99 6.70
C ILE A 155 -1.88 -8.90 7.75
N HIS A 156 -0.99 -8.89 8.73
CA HIS A 156 -1.12 -8.06 9.92
C HIS A 156 -0.16 -6.88 9.96
N SER A 157 0.83 -6.84 9.08
CA SER A 157 1.87 -5.81 9.09
C SER A 157 2.41 -5.50 7.69
N ILE A 158 2.99 -4.30 7.55
CA ILE A 158 3.70 -3.90 6.33
C ILE A 158 4.97 -4.73 6.13
N ASP A 159 5.58 -5.19 7.22
CA ASP A 159 6.76 -6.05 7.18
C ASP A 159 6.43 -7.42 6.59
N GLU A 160 5.28 -8.02 6.94
CA GLU A 160 4.80 -9.25 6.29
C GLU A 160 4.63 -9.06 4.78
N VAL A 161 4.09 -7.92 4.34
CA VAL A 161 3.91 -7.61 2.92
C VAL A 161 5.25 -7.43 2.21
N ASN A 162 6.17 -6.67 2.81
CA ASN A 162 7.49 -6.43 2.23
C ASN A 162 8.34 -7.71 2.20
N ASN A 163 8.26 -8.55 3.24
CA ASN A 163 8.92 -9.86 3.26
C ASN A 163 8.36 -10.79 2.17
N LEU A 164 7.04 -10.78 1.96
CA LEU A 164 6.41 -11.50 0.85
C LEU A 164 6.89 -10.98 -0.51
N ALA A 165 6.98 -9.65 -0.68
CA ALA A 165 7.47 -9.06 -1.92
C ALA A 165 8.92 -9.49 -2.21
N ALA A 166 9.80 -9.41 -1.20
CA ALA A 166 11.19 -9.85 -1.30
C ALA A 166 11.31 -11.35 -1.62
N LEU A 167 10.49 -12.19 -0.98
CA LEU A 167 10.45 -13.63 -1.26
C LEU A 167 10.09 -13.90 -2.74
N ILE A 168 9.02 -13.28 -3.24
CA ILE A 168 8.57 -13.45 -4.63
C ILE A 168 9.60 -12.90 -5.62
N GLU A 169 10.29 -11.81 -5.29
CA GLU A 169 11.33 -11.23 -6.14
C GLU A 169 12.49 -12.21 -6.37
N GLN A 170 12.86 -12.97 -5.34
CA GLN A 170 13.97 -13.93 -5.37
C GLN A 170 13.62 -15.26 -6.05
N GLU A 171 12.34 -15.59 -6.20
CA GLU A 171 11.93 -16.80 -6.92
C GLU A 171 12.31 -16.73 -8.42
N ASN A 172 12.74 -17.86 -8.98
CA ASN A 172 13.13 -17.95 -10.39
C ASN A 172 11.94 -17.85 -11.34
#